data_AF-A0A3E0JY07-F1
#
_entry.id   AF-A0A3E0JY07-F1
#
_cell.length_a   1.000
_cell.length_b   1.000
_cell.length_c   1.000
_cell.angle_alpha   90.00
_cell.angle_beta   90.00
_cell.angle_gamma   90.00
#
_symmetry.space_group_name_H-M   'P 1'
#
loop_
_entity.id
_entity.type
_entity.pdbx_description
1 polymer ?
#
loop_
_entity_poly.entity_id
_entity_poly.type
_entity_poly.pdbx_seq_one_letter_code
_entity_poly.pdbx_strand_id
1 'polypeptide(L)'
;MGVLDNWQQWKDFLGDKLSQAREHGLSQETISNLAYQIGDYLANHVDPKNEQERVLSDLWSVADEEEQRAIANMMVKLVQEESQK
;
A
#
# COMPACT_ATOMS: atom_id res chain seq x y z
N MET A 1 13.70 -12.83 -6.11
CA MET A 1 13.78 -11.42 -5.68
C MET A 1 12.46 -10.81 -6.09
N GLY A 2 11.53 -10.72 -5.13
CA GLY A 2 10.23 -10.11 -5.35
C GLY A 2 10.42 -8.61 -5.50
N VAL A 3 9.55 -7.96 -6.28
CA VAL A 3 9.54 -6.50 -6.40
C VAL A 3 9.07 -5.84 -5.09
N LEU A 4 8.60 -6.64 -4.12
CA LEU A 4 7.94 -6.20 -2.88
C LEU A 4 8.32 -7.13 -1.71
N ASP A 5 9.40 -6.79 -1.02
CA ASP A 5 9.97 -7.53 0.10
C ASP A 5 9.74 -6.84 1.47
N ASN A 6 8.97 -5.74 1.51
CA ASN A 6 8.57 -4.99 2.72
C ASN A 6 7.58 -3.87 2.39
N TRP A 7 7.00 -3.27 3.44
CA TRP A 7 6.02 -2.20 3.34
C TRP A 7 6.61 -0.87 2.85
N GLN A 8 7.91 -0.63 3.03
CA GLN A 8 8.57 0.52 2.41
C GLN A 8 8.58 0.42 0.88
N GLN A 9 8.92 -0.74 0.31
CA GLN A 9 8.88 -0.94 -1.13
C GLN A 9 7.45 -0.84 -1.70
N TRP A 10 6.45 -1.24 -0.91
CA TRP A 10 5.06 -1.02 -1.29
C TRP A 10 4.71 0.45 -1.41
N LYS A 11 5.15 1.26 -0.46
CA LYS A 11 4.97 2.71 -0.49
C LYS A 11 5.63 3.34 -1.73
N ASP A 12 6.88 2.95 -2.03
CA ASP A 12 7.59 3.42 -3.21
C ASP A 12 6.85 3.01 -4.51
N PHE A 13 6.43 1.74 -4.59
CA PHE A 13 5.64 1.22 -5.71
C PHE A 13 4.32 1.98 -5.90
N LEU A 14 3.60 2.27 -4.81
CA LEU A 14 2.38 3.06 -4.87
C LEU A 14 2.64 4.48 -5.36
N GLY A 15 3.77 5.09 -5.00
CA GLY A 15 4.16 6.42 -5.45
C GLY A 15 4.40 6.47 -6.95
N ASP A 16 5.12 5.48 -7.47
CA ASP A 16 5.36 5.32 -8.91
C ASP A 16 4.04 5.12 -9.67
N LYS A 17 3.16 4.26 -9.17
CA LYS A 17 1.85 4.01 -9.78
C LYS A 17 0.93 5.21 -9.72
N LEU A 18 0.95 5.97 -8.64
CA LEU A 18 0.18 7.20 -8.50
C LEU A 18 0.67 8.28 -9.48
N SER A 19 1.98 8.41 -9.64
CA SER A 19 2.59 9.35 -10.60
C SER A 19 2.19 8.97 -12.03
N GLN A 20 2.32 7.69 -12.39
CA GLN A 20 1.85 7.17 -13.67
C GLN A 20 0.34 7.38 -13.88
N ALA A 21 -0.47 7.22 -12.84
CA ALA A 21 -1.91 7.40 -12.92
C ALA A 21 -2.32 8.84 -13.25
N ARG A 22 -1.63 9.83 -12.69
CA ARG A 22 -1.85 11.24 -13.02
C ARG A 22 -1.49 11.55 -14.47
N GLU A 23 -0.41 10.97 -14.97
CA GLU A 23 0.07 11.20 -16.34
C GLU A 23 -0.75 10.47 -17.40
N HIS A 24 -1.20 9.24 -17.10
CA HIS A 24 -1.83 8.34 -18.07
C HIS A 24 -3.34 8.17 -17.85
N GLY A 25 -3.93 8.88 -16.89
CA GLY A 25 -5.37 8.84 -16.60
C GLY A 25 -5.86 7.52 -16.00
N LEU A 26 -5.00 6.78 -15.28
CA LEU A 26 -5.46 5.59 -14.54
C LEU A 26 -6.43 6.02 -13.43
N SER A 27 -7.47 5.23 -13.22
CA SER A 27 -8.46 5.52 -12.19
C SER A 27 -7.88 5.31 -10.78
N GLN A 28 -8.31 6.14 -9.83
CA GLN A 28 -7.96 6.00 -8.42
C GLN A 28 -8.40 4.63 -7.86
N GLU A 29 -9.51 4.08 -8.36
CA GLU A 29 -10.02 2.76 -8.01
C GLU A 29 -9.02 1.65 -8.36
N THR A 30 -8.40 1.72 -9.55
CA THR A 30 -7.37 0.77 -9.97
C THR A 30 -6.18 0.77 -9.02
N ILE A 31 -5.71 1.96 -8.61
CA ILE A 31 -4.58 2.10 -7.68
C ILE A 31 -4.94 1.54 -6.30
N SER A 32 -6.17 1.82 -5.85
CA SER A 32 -6.68 1.36 -4.55
C SER A 32 -6.78 -0.17 -4.51
N ASN A 33 -7.27 -0.79 -5.58
CA ASN A 33 -7.32 -2.25 -5.71
C ASN A 33 -5.92 -2.88 -5.74
N LEU A 34 -4.96 -2.24 -6.42
CA LEU A 34 -3.55 -2.66 -6.40
C LEU A 34 -2.95 -2.56 -5.00
N ALA A 35 -3.21 -1.45 -4.28
CA ALA A 35 -2.76 -1.27 -2.92
C ALA A 35 -3.31 -2.36 -2.00
N TYR A 36 -4.59 -2.72 -2.14
CA TYR A 36 -5.22 -3.80 -1.39
C TYR A 36 -4.53 -5.15 -1.61
N GLN A 37 -4.35 -5.55 -2.88
CA GLN A 37 -3.73 -6.84 -3.22
C GLN A 37 -2.30 -6.96 -2.71
N ILE A 38 -1.54 -5.87 -2.76
CA ILE A 38 -0.16 -5.87 -2.26
C ILE A 38 -0.12 -5.86 -0.73
N GLY A 39 -0.98 -5.07 -0.08
CA GLY A 39 -1.10 -5.08 1.37
C GLY A 39 -1.42 -6.47 1.92
N ASP A 40 -2.32 -7.20 1.26
CA ASP A 40 -2.66 -8.57 1.59
C ASP A 40 -1.46 -9.53 1.42
N TYR A 41 -0.71 -9.40 0.33
CA TYR A 41 0.51 -10.17 0.14
C TYR A 41 1.53 -9.91 1.25
N LEU A 42 1.76 -8.65 1.62
CA LEU A 42 2.73 -8.29 2.65
C LEU A 42 2.32 -8.80 4.03
N ALA A 43 1.05 -8.63 4.40
CA ALA A 43 0.52 -9.09 5.68
C ALA A 43 0.67 -10.61 5.86
N ASN A 44 0.53 -11.38 4.78
CA ASN A 44 0.60 -12.84 4.82
C ASN A 44 2.01 -13.43 4.60
N HIS A 45 2.90 -12.72 3.90
CA HIS A 45 4.15 -13.30 3.40
C HIS A 45 5.42 -12.57 3.82
N VAL A 46 5.31 -11.38 4.44
CA VAL A 46 6.49 -10.57 4.77
C VAL A 46 6.55 -10.28 6.26
N ASP A 47 7.68 -10.63 6.87
CA ASP A 47 7.96 -10.29 8.26
C ASP A 47 8.26 -8.78 8.39
N PRO A 48 7.55 -8.04 9.27
CA PRO A 48 7.78 -6.62 9.48
C PRO A 48 9.19 -6.31 9.99
N LYS A 49 9.90 -5.40 9.33
CA LYS A 49 11.32 -5.08 9.61
C LYS A 49 11.50 -3.94 10.61
N ASN A 50 10.44 -3.21 10.92
CA ASN A 50 10.44 -2.13 11.90
C ASN A 50 9.06 -2.01 12.58
N GLU A 51 8.95 -1.12 13.56
CA GLU A 51 7.71 -0.94 14.34
C GLU A 51 6.55 -0.41 13.51
N GLN A 52 6.80 0.45 12.52
CA GLN A 52 5.77 1.01 11.65
C GLN A 52 5.14 -0.08 10.77
N GLU A 53 5.99 -0.93 10.18
CA GLU A 53 5.56 -2.10 9.41
C GLU A 53 4.79 -3.10 10.27
N ARG A 54 5.21 -3.27 11.53
CA ARG A 54 4.56 -4.19 12.46
C ARG A 54 3.16 -3.73 12.79
N VAL A 55 2.99 -2.44 13.11
CA VAL A 55 1.67 -1.86 13.37
C VAL A 55 0.76 -2.02 12.16
N LEU A 56 1.25 -1.77 10.93
CA LEU A 56 0.44 -1.97 9.73
C LEU A 56 0.02 -3.43 9.54
N SER A 57 0.95 -4.38 9.74
CA SER A 57 0.65 -5.81 9.64
C SER A 57 -0.35 -6.26 10.70
N ASP A 58 -0.18 -5.83 11.96
CA ASP A 58 -1.08 -6.17 13.06
C ASP A 58 -2.49 -5.61 12.79
N LEU A 59 -2.61 -4.35 12.35
CA LEU A 59 -3.88 -3.74 11.96
C LEU A 59 -4.53 -4.49 10.79
N TRP A 60 -3.76 -4.86 9.78
CA TRP A 60 -4.26 -5.62 8.63
C TRP A 60 -4.78 -7.01 9.03
N SER A 61 -4.11 -7.66 9.97
CA SER A 61 -4.43 -9.03 10.42
C SER A 61 -5.75 -9.14 11.18
N VAL A 62 -6.21 -8.04 11.81
CA VAL A 62 -7.46 -8.00 12.57
C VAL A 62 -8.59 -7.29 11.82
N ALA A 63 -8.29 -6.66 10.69
CA ALA A 63 -9.22 -5.93 9.87
C ALA A 63 -10.08 -6.87 9.01
N ASP A 64 -11.37 -6.53 8.84
CA ASP A 64 -12.20 -7.14 7.81
C ASP A 64 -11.88 -6.60 6.40
N GLU A 65 -12.56 -7.11 5.36
CA GLU A 65 -12.28 -6.70 3.98
C GLU A 65 -12.51 -5.19 3.74
N GLU A 66 -13.54 -4.61 4.37
CA GLU A 66 -13.84 -3.18 4.23
C GLU A 66 -12.74 -2.35 4.90
N GLU A 67 -12.33 -2.74 6.10
CA GLU A 67 -11.26 -2.10 6.87
C GLU A 67 -9.89 -2.22 6.17
N GLN A 68 -9.55 -3.38 5.60
CA GLN A 68 -8.33 -3.56 4.83
C GLN A 68 -8.31 -2.67 3.59
N ARG A 69 -9.44 -2.54 2.87
CA ARG A 69 -9.57 -1.58 1.76
C ARG A 69 -9.42 -0.15 2.25
N ALA A 70 -9.93 0.19 3.43
CA ALA A 70 -9.73 1.50 4.03
C ALA A 70 -8.24 1.76 4.35
N ILE A 71 -7.53 0.78 4.92
CA ILE A 71 -6.07 0.88 5.17
C ILE A 71 -5.31 1.08 3.85
N ALA A 72 -5.61 0.30 2.82
CA ALA A 72 -5.00 0.45 1.49
C ALA A 72 -5.25 1.86 0.91
N ASN A 73 -6.48 2.36 0.99
CA ASN A 73 -6.84 3.70 0.56
C ASN A 73 -6.07 4.79 1.33
N MET A 74 -5.92 4.63 2.64
CA MET A 74 -5.16 5.55 3.47
C MET A 74 -3.67 5.55 3.10
N MET A 75 -3.10 4.39 2.80
CA MET A 75 -1.72 4.28 2.35
C MET A 75 -1.51 4.98 1.01
N VAL A 76 -2.41 4.81 0.04
CA VAL A 76 -2.35 5.54 -1.25
C VAL A 76 -2.38 7.05 -1.02
N LYS A 77 -3.27 7.55 -0.15
CA LYS A 77 -3.35 8.98 0.20
C LYS A 77 -2.10 9.48 0.93
N LEU A 78 -1.51 8.66 1.81
CA LEU A 78 -0.29 9.01 2.51
C LEU A 78 0.87 9.20 1.52
N VAL A 79 1.07 8.25 0.61
CA VAL A 79 2.11 8.33 -0.43
C VAL A 79 1.88 9.53 -1.34
N GLN A 80 0.61 9.79 -1.68
CA GLN A 80 0.21 10.94 -2.46
C GLN A 80 0.65 12.27 -1.85
N GLU A 81 0.39 12.46 -0.56
CA GLU A 81 0.77 13.67 0.17
C GLU A 81 2.28 13.83 0.28
N GLU A 82 3.01 12.73 0.50
CA GLU A 82 4.46 12.78 0.57
C GLU A 82 5.12 13.07 -0.76
N SER A 83 4.54 12.60 -1.88
CA SER A 83 5.04 12.86 -3.22
C SER A 83 4.76 14.30 -3.71
N GLN A 84 3.92 15.05 -2.99
CA GLN A 84 3.61 16.46 -3.28
C GLN A 84 4.42 17.45 -2.44
N LYS A 85 5.15 16.98 -1.42
CA LYS A 85 6.04 17.78 -0.57
C LYS A 85 7.45 17.84 -1.15
#